data_AF-A0ABD0Y7T0-F1
#
_entry.id   AF-A0ABD0Y7T0-F1
#
_cell.length_a   1.000
_cell.length_b   1.000
_cell.length_c   1.000
_cell.angle_alpha   90.00
_cell.angle_beta   90.00
_cell.angle_gamma   90.00
#
_symmetry.space_group_name_H-M   'P 1'
#
loop_
_entity.id
_entity.type
_entity.pdbx_description
1 polymer ?
#
loop_
_entity_poly.entity_id
_entity_poly.type
_entity_poly.pdbx_seq_one_letter_code
_entity_poly.pdbx_strand_id
1 'polypeptide(L)'
;IYQAHHSGRKAELLLKKKHFDDALECHARATEWLSQAMQLTNYSKCLESLKLQCDFHLRQTEIIRAKKVQFEAQKQLLLFKKKKMEKKRWKGLNKKEEREGDLQIAIYRTMEEADSLLGMLTARGNGDENTKLVGTKHPKDDGTVMEELRTVNCQLRTLVNQLLAQLDAATSEAESLRTRLRVYEPNDHIPDLAPLEMPHFDFSTI
;
A
#
# COMPACT_ATOMS: atom_id res chain seq x y z
N ILE A 1 30.93 -16.47 29.22
CA ILE A 1 29.69 -17.20 28.81
C ILE A 1 28.41 -16.39 29.10
N TYR A 2 28.14 -15.97 30.34
CA TYR A 2 26.95 -15.15 30.68
C TYR A 2 26.74 -13.92 29.78
N GLN A 3 27.82 -13.15 29.54
CA GLN A 3 27.79 -11.95 28.69
C GLN A 3 27.42 -12.26 27.22
N ALA A 4 27.82 -13.43 26.70
CA ALA A 4 27.47 -13.87 25.35
C ALA A 4 25.96 -14.17 25.24
N HIS A 5 25.39 -14.92 26.19
CA HIS A 5 23.95 -15.18 26.23
C HIS A 5 23.11 -13.92 26.48
N HIS A 6 23.58 -13.01 27.33
CA HIS A 6 22.93 -11.71 27.52
C HIS A 6 22.91 -10.91 26.20
N SER A 7 24.03 -10.88 25.48
CA SER A 7 24.13 -10.22 24.17
C SER A 7 23.21 -10.86 23.13
N GLY A 8 23.06 -12.19 23.14
CA GLY A 8 22.09 -12.90 22.30
C GLY A 8 20.64 -12.47 22.55
N ARG A 9 20.20 -12.44 23.82
CA ARG A 9 18.84 -11.95 24.17
C ARG A 9 18.62 -10.50 23.78
N LYS A 10 19.63 -9.64 23.95
CA LYS A 10 19.57 -8.23 23.52
C LYS A 10 19.43 -8.12 22.00
N ALA A 11 20.14 -8.95 21.23
CA ALA A 11 20.03 -8.97 19.77
C ALA A 11 18.61 -9.33 19.31
N GLU A 12 17.97 -10.31 19.94
CA GLU A 12 16.58 -10.70 19.61
C GLU A 12 15.58 -9.53 19.82
N LEU A 13 15.74 -8.77 20.91
CA LEU A 13 14.92 -7.59 21.17
C LEU A 13 15.13 -6.50 20.11
N LEU A 14 16.37 -6.30 19.66
CA LEU A 14 16.71 -5.33 18.60
C LEU A 14 16.15 -5.77 17.24
N LEU A 15 16.15 -7.07 16.94
CA LEU A 15 15.52 -7.60 15.72
C LEU A 15 14.02 -7.37 15.69
N LYS A 16 13.31 -7.52 16.81
CA LYS A 16 11.87 -7.18 16.90
C LYS A 16 11.62 -5.70 16.58
N LYS A 17 12.55 -4.82 16.97
CA LYS A 17 12.51 -3.39 16.66
C LYS A 17 13.05 -3.03 15.27
N LYS A 18 13.50 -4.01 14.47
CA LYS A 18 14.12 -3.84 13.14
C LYS A 18 15.44 -3.06 13.17
N HIS A 19 16.11 -3.02 14.32
CA HIS A 19 17.43 -2.44 14.48
C HIS A 19 18.48 -3.50 14.12
N PHE A 20 18.67 -3.74 12.82
CA PHE A 20 19.54 -4.82 12.34
C PHE A 20 21.01 -4.58 12.67
N ASP A 21 21.51 -3.34 12.55
CA ASP A 21 22.91 -3.02 12.81
C ASP A 21 23.30 -3.22 14.28
N ASP A 22 22.46 -2.73 15.20
CA ASP A 22 22.66 -2.93 16.64
C ASP A 22 22.63 -4.43 17.01
N ALA A 23 21.77 -5.22 16.34
CA ALA A 23 21.69 -6.67 16.57
C ALA A 23 22.94 -7.41 16.07
N LEU A 24 23.50 -7.00 14.92
CA LEU A 24 24.75 -7.52 14.39
C LEU A 24 25.91 -7.24 15.36
N GLU A 25 25.97 -6.03 15.91
CA GLU A 25 26.99 -5.66 16.88
C GLU A 25 26.89 -6.49 18.18
N CYS A 26 25.67 -6.82 18.61
CA CYS A 26 25.45 -7.71 19.77
C CYS A 26 25.99 -9.12 19.52
N HIS A 27 25.81 -9.69 18.32
CA HIS A 27 26.37 -10.99 17.97
C HIS A 27 27.89 -10.96 17.80
N ALA A 28 28.45 -9.86 17.28
CA ALA A 28 29.90 -9.67 17.21
C ALA A 28 30.55 -9.64 18.60
N ARG A 29 29.94 -8.91 19.56
CA ARG A 29 30.38 -8.93 20.96
C ARG A 29 30.24 -10.32 21.58
N ALA A 30 29.16 -11.04 21.29
CA ALA A 30 28.98 -12.41 21.79
C ALA A 30 30.09 -13.36 21.29
N THR A 31 30.47 -13.27 20.01
CA THR A 31 31.59 -14.07 19.46
C THR A 31 32.93 -13.71 20.10
N GLU A 32 33.16 -12.44 20.43
CA GLU A 32 34.37 -12.00 21.14
C GLU A 32 34.44 -12.60 22.56
N TRP A 33 33.36 -12.50 23.33
CA TRP A 33 33.28 -13.09 24.67
C TRP A 33 33.46 -14.60 24.68
N LEU A 34 32.92 -15.30 23.66
CA LEU A 34 33.11 -16.74 23.51
C LEU A 34 34.55 -17.09 23.13
N SER A 35 35.18 -16.31 22.26
CA SER A 35 36.58 -16.49 21.87
C SER A 35 37.52 -16.29 23.06
N GLN A 36 37.28 -15.28 23.89
CA GLN A 36 38.01 -15.09 25.15
C GLN A 36 37.79 -16.27 26.11
N ALA A 37 36.55 -16.75 26.25
CA ALA A 37 36.27 -17.92 27.09
C ALA A 37 36.98 -19.19 26.61
N MET A 38 37.14 -19.36 25.29
CA MET A 38 37.91 -20.49 24.71
C MET A 38 39.39 -20.43 25.07
N GLN A 39 39.98 -19.23 25.17
CA GLN A 39 41.39 -19.09 25.57
C GLN A 39 41.65 -19.42 27.05
N LEU A 40 40.61 -19.34 27.88
CA LEU A 40 40.72 -19.54 29.33
C LEU A 40 40.48 -20.98 29.78
N THR A 41 40.02 -21.87 28.89
CA THR A 41 39.66 -23.25 29.23
C THR A 41 40.48 -24.24 28.44
N ASN A 42 41.01 -25.25 29.11
CA ASN A 42 41.77 -26.35 28.49
C ASN A 42 40.95 -27.64 28.39
N TYR A 43 39.68 -27.60 28.80
CA TYR A 43 38.82 -28.78 28.81
C TYR A 43 38.18 -28.99 27.43
N SER A 44 38.52 -30.11 26.77
CA SER A 44 38.11 -30.42 25.39
C SER A 44 36.60 -30.27 25.14
N LYS A 45 35.75 -30.86 26.00
CA LYS A 45 34.29 -30.78 25.80
C LYS A 45 33.75 -29.35 25.96
N CYS A 46 34.37 -28.53 26.80
CA CYS A 46 34.01 -27.12 26.94
C CYS A 46 34.42 -26.33 25.70
N LEU A 47 35.62 -26.58 25.15
CA LEU A 47 36.07 -25.96 23.91
C LEU A 47 35.14 -26.28 22.72
N GLU A 48 34.73 -27.54 22.58
CA GLU A 48 33.76 -27.94 21.54
C GLU A 48 32.42 -27.21 21.70
N SER A 49 31.89 -27.13 22.92
CA SER A 49 30.64 -26.41 23.21
C SER A 49 30.75 -24.91 22.90
N LEU A 50 31.85 -24.27 23.30
CA LEU A 50 32.09 -22.85 23.02
C LEU A 50 32.25 -22.57 21.53
N LYS A 51 32.91 -23.47 20.79
CA LYS A 51 33.04 -23.39 19.34
C LYS A 51 31.67 -23.45 18.66
N LEU A 52 30.82 -24.40 19.08
CA LEU A 52 29.45 -24.51 18.55
C LEU A 52 28.61 -23.25 18.81
N GLN A 53 28.76 -22.64 19.98
CA GLN A 53 28.09 -21.38 20.31
C GLN A 53 28.61 -20.21 19.48
N CYS A 54 29.91 -20.17 19.19
CA CYS A 54 30.51 -19.17 18.31
C CYS A 54 29.97 -19.31 16.88
N ASP A 55 29.97 -20.53 16.35
CA ASP A 55 29.39 -20.85 15.04
C ASP A 55 27.91 -20.47 14.96
N PHE A 56 27.14 -20.68 16.04
CA PHE A 56 25.75 -20.22 16.12
C PHE A 56 25.63 -18.70 15.92
N HIS A 57 26.42 -17.89 16.63
CA HIS A 57 26.36 -16.43 16.49
C HIS A 57 26.86 -15.92 15.13
N LEU A 58 27.81 -16.63 14.51
CA LEU A 58 28.23 -16.35 13.13
C LEU A 58 27.09 -16.62 12.13
N ARG A 59 26.41 -17.77 12.23
CA ARG A 59 25.24 -18.06 11.39
C ARG A 59 24.09 -17.06 11.62
N GLN A 60 23.84 -16.68 12.88
CA GLN A 60 22.83 -15.64 13.17
C GLN A 60 23.17 -14.31 12.51
N THR A 61 24.45 -13.93 12.52
CA THR A 61 24.93 -12.73 11.82
C THR A 61 24.60 -12.76 10.32
N GLU A 62 24.80 -13.89 9.65
CA GLU A 62 24.45 -14.06 8.23
C GLU A 62 22.93 -13.93 7.98
N ILE A 63 22.12 -14.60 8.80
CA ILE A 63 20.66 -14.54 8.72
C ILE A 63 20.16 -13.09 8.91
N ILE A 64 20.74 -12.37 9.86
CA ILE A 64 20.36 -10.98 10.15
C ILE A 64 20.74 -10.06 8.99
N ARG A 65 21.93 -10.24 8.38
CA ARG A 65 22.32 -9.48 7.18
C ARG A 65 21.34 -9.73 6.02
N ALA A 66 20.96 -10.99 5.79
CA ALA A 66 19.98 -11.32 4.75
C ALA A 66 18.62 -10.64 5.02
N LYS A 67 18.15 -10.68 6.28
CA LYS A 67 16.91 -10.00 6.69
C LYS A 67 16.99 -8.48 6.50
N LYS A 68 18.14 -7.86 6.82
CA LYS A 68 18.38 -6.42 6.61
C LYS A 68 18.21 -6.04 5.14
N VAL A 69 18.88 -6.77 4.24
CA VAL A 69 18.81 -6.51 2.79
C VAL A 69 17.38 -6.66 2.27
N GLN A 70 16.67 -7.72 2.68
CA GLN A 70 15.27 -7.92 2.29
C GLN A 70 14.37 -6.77 2.76
N PHE A 71 14.54 -6.34 4.01
CA PHE A 71 13.76 -5.23 4.57
C PHE A 71 14.02 -3.91 3.83
N GLU A 72 15.29 -3.60 3.53
CA GLU A 72 15.66 -2.41 2.78
C GLU A 72 15.09 -2.42 1.36
N ALA A 73 15.17 -3.55 0.66
CA ALA A 73 14.58 -3.71 -0.68
C ALA A 73 13.06 -3.49 -0.67
N GLN A 74 12.35 -4.07 0.31
CA GLN A 74 10.91 -3.88 0.47
C GLN A 74 10.55 -2.41 0.77
N LYS A 75 11.31 -1.76 1.66
CA LYS A 75 11.14 -0.34 1.98
C LYS A 75 11.31 0.54 0.74
N GLN A 76 12.33 0.29 -0.07
CA GLN A 76 12.56 1.05 -1.31
C GLN A 76 11.43 0.83 -2.33
N LEU A 77 10.93 -0.40 -2.47
CA LEU A 77 9.82 -0.70 -3.35
C LEU A 77 8.54 0.05 -2.94
N LEU A 78 8.24 0.10 -1.64
CA LEU A 78 7.09 0.86 -1.11
C LEU A 78 7.23 2.36 -1.38
N LEU A 79 8.42 2.93 -1.14
CA LEU A 79 8.70 4.34 -1.44
C LEU A 79 8.56 4.64 -2.94
N PHE A 80 9.04 3.76 -3.80
CA PHE A 80 8.89 3.89 -5.25
C PHE A 80 7.43 3.85 -5.68
N LYS A 81 6.64 2.91 -5.16
CA LYS A 81 5.19 2.82 -5.42
C LYS A 81 4.49 4.11 -4.97
N LYS A 82 4.79 4.61 -3.77
CA LYS A 82 4.22 5.88 -3.25
C LYS A 82 4.53 7.05 -4.18
N LYS A 83 5.79 7.24 -4.57
CA LYS A 83 6.20 8.30 -5.52
C LYS A 83 5.50 8.17 -6.87
N LYS A 84 5.33 6.94 -7.39
CA LYS A 84 4.60 6.70 -8.65
C LYS A 84 3.12 7.08 -8.53
N MET A 85 2.48 6.77 -7.41
CA MET A 85 1.09 7.15 -7.15
C MET A 85 0.94 8.67 -7.02
N GLU A 86 1.85 9.34 -6.30
CA GLU A 86 1.89 10.80 -6.19
C GLU A 86 2.05 11.49 -7.55
N LYS A 87 2.96 10.99 -8.40
CA LYS A 87 3.13 11.51 -9.77
C LYS A 87 1.87 11.32 -10.62
N LYS A 88 1.17 10.18 -10.50
CA LYS A 88 -0.11 9.96 -11.19
C LYS A 88 -1.19 10.93 -10.71
N ARG A 89 -1.28 11.16 -9.39
CA ARG A 89 -2.22 12.13 -8.79
C ARG A 89 -1.95 13.54 -9.29
N TRP A 90 -0.69 13.98 -9.30
CA TRP A 90 -0.28 15.29 -9.80
C TRP A 90 -0.65 15.47 -11.28
N LYS A 91 -0.32 14.49 -12.13
CA LYS A 91 -0.72 14.54 -13.55
C LYS A 91 -2.23 14.60 -13.75
N GLY A 92 -3.00 13.90 -12.92
CA GLY A 92 -4.46 13.96 -12.94
C GLY A 92 -5.01 15.33 -12.55
N LEU A 93 -4.38 16.00 -11.58
CA LEU A 93 -4.75 17.33 -11.12
C LEU A 93 -4.50 18.38 -12.22
N ASN A 94 -3.29 18.40 -12.80
CA ASN A 94 -2.96 19.31 -13.90
C ASN A 94 -3.90 19.14 -15.10
N LYS A 95 -4.24 17.89 -15.46
CA LYS A 95 -5.17 17.63 -16.58
C LYS A 95 -6.61 18.07 -16.26
N LYS A 96 -6.97 18.20 -14.98
CA LYS A 96 -8.27 18.76 -14.57
C LYS A 96 -8.23 20.28 -14.67
N GLU A 97 -7.20 20.92 -14.13
CA GLU A 97 -7.00 22.38 -14.21
C GLU A 97 -6.92 22.87 -15.65
N GLU A 98 -6.21 22.14 -16.52
CA GLU A 98 -6.08 22.47 -17.95
C GLU A 98 -7.45 22.43 -18.65
N ARG A 99 -8.26 21.39 -18.39
CA ARG A 99 -9.63 21.30 -18.93
C ARG A 99 -10.57 22.36 -18.38
N GLU A 100 -10.38 22.76 -17.13
CA GLU A 100 -11.19 23.80 -16.48
C GLU A 100 -10.84 25.18 -17.07
N GLY A 101 -9.56 25.44 -17.33
CA GLY A 101 -9.10 26.62 -18.07
C GLY A 101 -9.60 26.65 -19.52
N ASP A 102 -9.50 25.54 -20.25
CA ASP A 102 -10.02 25.42 -21.62
C ASP A 102 -11.53 25.68 -21.69
N LEU A 103 -12.29 25.12 -20.73
CA LEU A 103 -13.73 25.34 -20.64
C LEU A 103 -14.06 26.80 -20.36
N GLN A 104 -13.33 27.45 -19.46
CA GLN A 104 -13.52 28.87 -19.14
C GLN A 104 -13.27 29.75 -20.38
N ILE A 105 -12.22 29.48 -21.15
CA ILE A 105 -11.93 30.17 -22.41
C ILE A 105 -13.07 29.98 -23.42
N ALA A 106 -13.57 28.75 -23.56
CA ALA A 106 -14.68 28.45 -24.48
C ALA A 106 -15.97 29.20 -24.09
N ILE A 107 -16.28 29.31 -22.79
CA ILE A 107 -17.43 30.07 -22.29
C ILE A 107 -17.29 31.55 -22.67
N TYR A 108 -16.15 32.18 -22.37
CA TYR A 108 -15.94 33.60 -22.71
C TYR A 108 -16.05 33.85 -24.21
N ARG A 109 -15.45 32.98 -25.04
CA ARG A 109 -15.56 33.08 -26.49
C ARG A 109 -17.00 32.99 -26.97
N THR A 110 -17.78 32.06 -26.41
CA THR A 110 -19.20 31.87 -26.76
C THR A 110 -20.02 33.10 -26.36
N MET A 111 -19.70 33.74 -25.23
CA MET A 111 -20.35 34.99 -24.80
C MET A 111 -20.04 36.13 -25.76
N GLU A 112 -18.76 36.32 -26.14
CA GLU A 112 -18.37 37.36 -27.11
C GLU A 112 -19.05 37.15 -28.48
N GLU A 113 -19.12 35.91 -28.97
CA GLU A 113 -19.81 35.57 -30.22
C GLU A 113 -21.31 35.89 -30.12
N ALA A 114 -21.95 35.57 -29.00
CA ALA A 114 -23.36 35.87 -28.76
C ALA A 114 -23.62 37.39 -28.69
N ASP A 115 -22.78 38.15 -28.00
CA ASP A 115 -22.89 39.61 -27.91
C ASP A 115 -22.69 40.26 -29.28
N SER A 116 -21.75 39.76 -30.09
CA SER A 116 -21.55 40.22 -31.47
C SER A 116 -22.79 39.96 -32.35
N LEU A 117 -23.42 38.79 -32.22
CA LEU A 117 -24.67 38.47 -32.92
C LEU A 117 -25.82 39.38 -32.45
N LEU A 118 -25.91 39.66 -31.15
CA LEU A 118 -26.90 40.56 -30.59
C LEU A 118 -26.72 41.99 -31.11
N GLY A 119 -25.47 42.46 -31.25
CA GLY A 119 -25.14 43.73 -31.87
C GLY A 119 -25.60 43.81 -33.34
N MET A 120 -25.42 42.74 -34.10
CA MET A 120 -25.93 42.66 -35.48
C MET A 120 -27.46 42.64 -35.56
N LEU A 121 -28.12 41.95 -34.65
CA LEU A 121 -29.59 41.87 -34.61
C LEU A 121 -30.21 43.20 -34.17
N THR A 122 -29.60 43.90 -33.21
CA THR A 122 -30.05 45.24 -32.79
C THR A 122 -29.79 46.29 -33.87
N ALA A 123 -28.67 46.21 -34.60
CA ALA A 123 -28.41 47.06 -35.76
C ALA A 123 -29.42 46.84 -36.91
N ARG A 124 -29.93 45.62 -37.07
CA ARG A 124 -30.97 45.27 -38.05
C ARG A 124 -32.38 45.65 -37.60
N GLY A 125 -32.63 45.75 -36.28
CA GLY A 125 -33.91 46.14 -35.71
C GLY A 125 -34.28 47.63 -35.86
N ASN A 126 -33.34 48.49 -36.28
CA ASN A 126 -33.59 49.90 -36.57
C ASN A 126 -33.92 50.18 -38.05
N GLY A 127 -34.08 49.14 -38.87
CA GLY A 127 -34.39 49.26 -40.29
C GLY A 127 -35.50 48.31 -40.72
N ASP A 128 -36.69 48.89 -40.87
CA ASP A 128 -37.83 48.43 -41.66
C ASP A 128 -38.72 47.29 -41.12
N GLU A 129 -40.01 47.56 -41.23
CA GLU A 129 -41.15 46.74 -40.80
C GLU A 129 -41.20 45.40 -41.55
N ASN A 130 -41.87 44.42 -40.93
CA ASN A 130 -42.40 43.20 -41.54
C ASN A 130 -41.45 42.01 -41.77
N THR A 131 -41.13 41.27 -40.71
CA THR A 131 -41.03 39.79 -40.81
C THR A 131 -41.45 39.15 -39.49
N LYS A 132 -42.61 38.48 -39.48
CA LYS A 132 -43.07 37.59 -38.40
C LYS A 132 -42.02 36.48 -38.16
N LEU A 133 -41.19 36.64 -37.14
CA LEU A 133 -40.39 35.56 -36.57
C LEU A 133 -41.22 34.84 -35.50
N VAL A 134 -42.11 33.95 -35.95
CA VAL A 134 -42.79 32.99 -35.07
C VAL A 134 -41.81 31.84 -34.82
N GLY A 135 -41.02 31.95 -33.76
CA GLY A 135 -40.18 30.87 -33.24
C GLY A 135 -40.98 29.93 -32.34
N THR A 136 -41.90 29.15 -32.90
CA THR A 136 -42.51 28.04 -32.15
C THR A 136 -41.53 26.87 -32.14
N LYS A 137 -40.77 26.71 -31.05
CA LYS A 137 -40.13 25.42 -30.75
C LYS A 137 -41.26 24.40 -30.65
N HIS A 138 -41.36 23.53 -31.65
CA HIS A 138 -42.34 22.45 -31.64
C HIS A 138 -42.08 21.61 -30.38
N PRO A 139 -43.08 21.36 -29.51
CA PRO A 139 -42.94 20.40 -28.44
C PRO A 139 -42.47 19.07 -29.04
N LYS A 140 -41.47 18.42 -28.43
CA LYS A 140 -41.00 17.12 -28.91
C LYS A 140 -42.19 16.16 -28.95
N ASP A 141 -42.36 15.48 -30.07
CA ASP A 141 -43.38 14.44 -30.22
C ASP A 141 -43.16 13.34 -29.17
N ASP A 142 -44.23 12.87 -28.54
CA ASP A 142 -44.18 11.88 -27.45
C ASP A 142 -43.44 10.61 -27.88
N GLY A 143 -43.50 10.24 -29.17
CA GLY A 143 -42.74 9.13 -29.74
C GLY A 143 -41.22 9.34 -29.65
N THR A 144 -40.75 10.56 -29.91
CA THR A 144 -39.33 10.93 -29.79
C THR A 144 -38.88 10.87 -28.33
N VAL A 145 -39.71 11.36 -27.41
CA VAL A 145 -39.43 11.34 -25.97
C VAL A 145 -39.35 9.90 -25.45
N MET A 146 -40.25 9.02 -25.88
CA MET A 146 -40.24 7.61 -25.50
C MET A 146 -38.99 6.87 -26.01
N GLU A 147 -38.56 7.13 -27.24
CA GLU A 147 -37.37 6.52 -27.83
C GLU A 147 -36.08 6.95 -27.10
N GLU A 148 -35.97 8.26 -26.79
CA GLU A 148 -34.88 8.81 -25.99
C GLU A 148 -34.86 8.16 -24.58
N LEU A 149 -36.01 8.05 -23.91
CA LEU A 149 -36.12 7.42 -22.59
C LEU A 149 -35.78 5.92 -22.60
N ARG A 150 -36.14 5.19 -23.66
CA ARG A 150 -35.76 3.78 -23.83
C ARG A 150 -34.25 3.62 -24.00
N THR A 151 -33.66 4.47 -24.82
CA THR A 151 -32.21 4.47 -25.07
C THR A 151 -31.44 4.76 -23.79
N VAL A 152 -31.85 5.79 -23.04
CA VAL A 152 -31.25 6.17 -21.76
C VAL A 152 -31.41 5.06 -20.73
N ASN A 153 -32.59 4.43 -20.62
CA ASN A 153 -32.80 3.29 -19.73
C ASN A 153 -31.92 2.09 -20.08
N CYS A 154 -31.73 1.80 -21.37
CA CYS A 154 -30.85 0.73 -21.82
C CYS A 154 -29.39 1.01 -21.43
N GLN A 155 -28.93 2.25 -21.64
CA GLN A 155 -27.59 2.70 -21.25
C GLN A 155 -27.39 2.63 -19.73
N LEU A 156 -28.37 3.08 -18.94
CA LEU A 156 -28.36 2.98 -17.47
C LEU A 156 -28.24 1.53 -17.00
N ARG A 157 -29.06 0.62 -17.55
CA ARG A 157 -29.00 -0.81 -17.20
C ARG A 157 -27.63 -1.41 -17.53
N THR A 158 -27.07 -1.05 -18.69
CA THR A 158 -25.74 -1.51 -19.11
C THR A 158 -24.65 -1.01 -18.15
N LEU A 159 -24.70 0.28 -17.79
CA LEU A 159 -23.75 0.87 -16.85
C LEU A 159 -23.87 0.26 -15.46
N VAL A 160 -25.09 0.05 -14.95
CA VAL A 160 -25.31 -0.61 -13.66
C VAL A 160 -24.72 -2.02 -13.66
N ASN A 161 -24.94 -2.80 -14.72
CA ASN A 161 -24.35 -4.13 -14.84
C ASN A 161 -22.82 -4.09 -14.87
N GLN A 162 -22.22 -3.12 -15.56
CA GLN A 162 -20.77 -2.93 -15.57
C GLN A 162 -20.23 -2.57 -14.19
N LEU A 163 -20.90 -1.67 -13.45
CA LEU A 163 -20.51 -1.29 -12.10
C LEU A 163 -20.63 -2.46 -11.12
N LEU A 164 -21.67 -3.28 -11.23
CA LEU A 164 -21.82 -4.50 -10.44
C LEU A 164 -20.67 -5.48 -10.72
N ALA A 165 -20.34 -5.73 -12.00
CA ALA A 165 -19.22 -6.59 -12.36
C ALA A 165 -17.87 -6.06 -11.84
N GLN A 166 -17.67 -4.74 -11.85
CA GLN A 166 -16.46 -4.11 -11.29
C GLN A 166 -16.42 -4.25 -9.76
N LEU A 167 -17.56 -4.11 -9.08
CA LEU A 167 -17.67 -4.32 -7.65
C LEU A 167 -17.30 -5.75 -7.28
N ASP A 168 -17.86 -6.73 -7.98
CA ASP A 168 -17.58 -8.16 -7.76
C ASP A 168 -16.10 -8.52 -8.02
N ALA A 169 -15.50 -7.94 -9.06
CA ALA A 169 -14.08 -8.14 -9.33
C ALA A 169 -13.21 -7.53 -8.20
N ALA A 170 -13.54 -6.32 -7.73
CA ALA A 170 -12.80 -5.64 -6.68
C ALA A 170 -12.95 -6.33 -5.32
N THR A 171 -14.14 -6.85 -4.98
CA THR A 171 -14.36 -7.61 -3.75
C THR A 171 -13.57 -8.92 -3.78
N SER A 172 -13.60 -9.64 -4.90
CA SER A 172 -12.80 -10.87 -5.08
C SER A 172 -11.29 -10.61 -4.96
N GLU A 173 -10.79 -9.52 -5.57
CA GLU A 173 -9.37 -9.14 -5.43
C GLU A 173 -9.01 -8.79 -3.98
N ALA A 174 -9.89 -8.05 -3.28
CA ALA A 174 -9.70 -7.71 -1.87
C ALA A 174 -9.66 -8.96 -0.98
N GLU A 175 -10.51 -9.95 -1.22
CA GLU A 175 -10.50 -11.24 -0.50
C GLU A 175 -9.23 -12.03 -0.77
N SER A 176 -8.78 -12.09 -2.03
CA SER A 176 -7.53 -12.75 -2.41
C SER A 176 -6.33 -12.11 -1.71
N LEU A 177 -6.26 -10.78 -1.69
CA LEU A 177 -5.20 -10.03 -1.01
C LEU A 177 -5.25 -10.21 0.51
N ARG A 178 -6.44 -10.20 1.12
CA ARG A 178 -6.63 -10.49 2.56
C ARG A 178 -6.15 -11.89 2.91
N THR A 179 -6.49 -12.88 2.08
CA THR A 179 -6.05 -14.27 2.27
C THR A 179 -4.53 -14.39 2.18
N ARG A 180 -3.92 -13.73 1.19
CA ARG A 180 -2.46 -13.69 1.06
C ARG A 180 -1.80 -13.00 2.25
N LEU A 181 -2.36 -11.90 2.75
CA LEU A 181 -1.84 -11.20 3.93
C LEU A 181 -1.90 -12.08 5.18
N ARG A 182 -2.97 -12.88 5.35
CA ARG A 182 -3.10 -13.82 6.47
C ARG A 182 -1.96 -14.85 6.56
N VAL A 183 -1.33 -15.20 5.43
CA VAL A 183 -0.16 -16.11 5.41
C VAL A 183 1.11 -15.43 5.94
N TYR A 184 1.19 -14.10 5.85
CA TYR A 184 2.34 -13.31 6.28
C TYR A 184 2.11 -12.56 7.59
N GLU A 185 0.89 -12.56 8.14
CA GLU A 185 0.68 -12.15 9.51
C GLU A 185 1.36 -13.19 10.42
N PRO A 186 2.34 -12.79 11.26
CA PRO A 186 2.88 -13.69 12.24
C PRO A 186 1.72 -14.14 13.13
N ASN A 187 1.51 -15.45 13.27
CA ASN A 187 0.69 -15.98 14.34
C ASN A 187 1.32 -15.51 15.66
N ASP A 188 0.89 -14.36 16.18
CA ASP A 188 1.23 -13.86 17.51
C ASP A 188 0.59 -14.73 18.62
N HIS A 189 -0.15 -15.77 18.23
CA HIS A 189 -0.62 -16.80 19.14
C HIS A 189 0.45 -17.90 19.27
N ILE A 190 1.36 -17.69 20.21
CA ILE A 190 2.05 -18.82 20.84
C ILE A 190 0.94 -19.65 21.49
N PRO A 191 0.70 -20.92 21.07
CA PRO A 191 -0.26 -21.76 21.77
C PRO A 191 0.17 -21.86 23.22
N ASP A 192 -0.78 -21.63 24.14
CA ASP A 192 -0.52 -21.69 25.58
C ASP A 192 -0.01 -23.11 25.90
N LEU A 193 1.30 -23.21 26.15
CA LEU A 193 1.93 -24.48 26.43
C LEU A 193 1.47 -24.90 27.82
N ALA A 194 0.90 -26.10 27.92
CA ALA A 194 0.54 -26.68 29.21
C ALA A 194 1.74 -26.56 30.18
N PRO A 195 1.52 -26.15 31.44
CA PRO A 195 2.60 -26.06 32.43
C PRO A 195 3.36 -27.37 32.47
N LEU A 196 4.69 -27.33 32.30
CA LEU A 196 5.49 -28.52 32.49
C LEU A 196 5.38 -28.95 33.96
N GLU A 197 4.76 -30.11 34.20
CA GLU A 197 4.86 -30.75 35.51
C GLU A 197 6.32 -31.09 35.77
N MET A 198 6.86 -30.54 36.86
CA MET A 198 8.20 -30.92 37.29
C MET A 198 8.15 -32.39 37.74
N PRO A 199 9.05 -33.25 37.24
CA PRO A 199 9.16 -34.60 37.76
C PRO A 199 9.47 -34.55 39.26
N HIS A 200 8.63 -35.21 40.05
CA HIS A 200 8.89 -35.44 41.47
C HIS A 200 10.10 -36.34 41.59
N PHE A 201 11.25 -35.76 41.94
CA PHE A 201 12.42 -36.52 42.35
C PHE A 201 12.25 -36.87 43.83
N ASP A 202 12.09 -38.16 44.10
CA ASP A 202 12.11 -38.68 45.46
C ASP A 202 13.57 -38.80 45.92
N PHE A 203 13.99 -37.88 46.80
CA PHE A 203 15.32 -37.87 47.39
C PHE A 203 15.42 -38.76 48.64
N SER A 204 14.37 -39.51 48.98
CA SER A 204 14.33 -40.36 50.18
C SER A 204 15.17 -41.64 50.06
N THR A 205 15.91 -41.82 48.97
CA THR A 205 16.79 -42.98 48.75
C THR A 205 18.28 -42.62 48.60
N ILE A 206 18.70 -41.46 49.13
CA ILE A 206 20.12 -41.15 49.36
C ILE A 206 20.42 -41.21 50.85
#